data_AF-A0A2G5UAV8-F1
#
_entry.id   AF-A0A2G5UAV8-F1
#
_cell.length_a   1.000
_cell.length_b   1.000
_cell.length_c   1.000
_cell.angle_alpha   90.00
_cell.angle_beta   90.00
_cell.angle_gamma   90.00
#
_symmetry.space_group_name_H-M   'P 1'
#
loop_
_entity.id
_entity.type
_entity.pdbx_description
1 polymer ?
#
loop_
_entity_poly.entity_id
_entity_poly.type
_entity_poly.pdbx_seq_one_letter_code
_entity_poly.pdbx_strand_id
1 'polypeptide(L)'
;MEESNFKYRLKDCEHLDVGGSVQWLDTDDFLKRNPKMKRLHLEDLPGEQINDLLKQWINGEGIDLKNMLFFNSTGYPDDVIFDGIVTMETKLTEEQAKHMFGDWDVGGITVDIQRQIDGQVATVHINSEGCFIEKWSEERLDEL
;
A
#
# COMPACT_ATOMS: atom_id res chain seq x y z
N MET A 1 -4.43 -30.85 13.35
CA MET A 1 -4.89 -30.70 11.95
C MET A 1 -3.96 -29.65 11.39
N GLU A 2 -3.00 -30.03 10.56
CA GLU A 2 -2.13 -29.04 9.91
C GLU A 2 -3.01 -28.24 8.96
N GLU A 3 -3.31 -27.00 9.33
CA GLU A 3 -3.81 -26.02 8.38
C GLU A 3 -2.73 -25.89 7.32
N SER A 4 -2.90 -26.60 6.21
CA SER A 4 -2.11 -26.42 5.02
C SER A 4 -2.24 -24.96 4.62
N ASN A 5 -1.26 -24.15 5.02
CA ASN A 5 -1.02 -22.79 4.55
C ASN A 5 -0.95 -22.84 3.03
N PHE A 6 -2.08 -22.70 2.36
CA PHE A 6 -2.14 -22.52 0.93
C PHE A 6 -1.53 -21.15 0.64
N LYS A 7 -0.21 -21.12 0.47
CA LYS A 7 0.53 -19.92 0.06
C LYS A 7 0.00 -19.50 -1.31
N TYR A 8 -0.95 -18.57 -1.30
CA TYR A 8 -1.71 -18.20 -2.49
C TYR A 8 -0.76 -17.61 -3.54
N ARG A 9 -0.72 -18.20 -4.74
CA ARG A 9 0.06 -17.68 -5.87
C ARG A 9 -0.92 -17.29 -6.96
N LEU A 10 -1.10 -15.99 -7.13
CA LEU A 10 -1.92 -15.42 -8.18
C LEU A 10 -1.06 -15.28 -9.45
N LYS A 11 -0.75 -16.42 -10.08
CA LYS A 11 0.09 -16.46 -11.26
C LYS A 11 -0.52 -15.55 -12.35
N ASP A 12 0.27 -14.58 -12.81
CA ASP A 12 -0.10 -13.61 -13.84
C ASP A 12 -1.22 -12.62 -13.46
N CYS A 13 -1.55 -12.47 -12.18
CA CYS A 13 -2.49 -11.46 -11.71
C CYS A 13 -1.82 -10.08 -11.61
N GLU A 14 -2.41 -9.10 -12.29
CA GLU A 14 -1.98 -7.70 -12.21
C GLU A 14 -2.82 -6.88 -11.22
N HIS A 15 -4.03 -7.35 -10.90
CA HIS A 15 -4.99 -6.63 -10.08
C HIS A 15 -5.67 -7.62 -9.15
N LEU A 16 -5.50 -7.44 -7.84
CA LEU A 16 -6.24 -8.17 -6.82
C LEU A 16 -7.19 -7.18 -6.13
N ASP A 17 -8.48 -7.48 -6.17
CA ASP A 17 -9.54 -6.71 -5.51
C ASP A 17 -10.41 -7.69 -4.72
N VAL A 18 -10.38 -7.59 -3.39
CA VAL A 18 -11.10 -8.47 -2.49
C VAL A 18 -11.79 -7.65 -1.40
N GLY A 19 -13.12 -7.65 -1.44
CA GLY A 19 -13.96 -7.12 -0.36
C GLY A 19 -14.25 -8.14 0.73
N GLY A 20 -14.53 -7.65 1.93
CA GLY A 20 -14.74 -8.42 3.15
C GLY A 20 -13.47 -9.05 3.71
N SER A 21 -13.65 -9.96 4.68
CA SER A 21 -12.53 -10.58 5.41
C SER A 21 -11.52 -11.29 4.50
N VAL A 22 -10.27 -10.83 4.56
CA VAL A 22 -9.11 -11.38 3.83
C VAL A 22 -8.18 -12.23 4.71
N GLN A 23 -8.66 -12.76 5.84
CA GLN A 23 -7.86 -13.58 6.78
C GLN A 23 -7.19 -14.82 6.15
N TRP A 24 -7.67 -15.24 4.98
CA TRP A 24 -7.09 -16.35 4.21
C TRP A 24 -5.83 -15.94 3.42
N LEU A 25 -5.56 -14.64 3.28
CA LEU A 25 -4.46 -14.11 2.50
C LEU A 25 -3.16 -14.17 3.30
N ASP A 26 -2.24 -15.02 2.85
CA ASP A 26 -0.86 -15.05 3.33
C ASP A 26 -0.07 -13.90 2.67
N THR A 27 0.35 -12.91 3.46
CA THR A 27 1.13 -11.75 3.00
C THR A 27 2.65 -11.96 3.03
N ASP A 28 3.15 -13.09 3.53
CA ASP A 28 4.60 -13.39 3.58
C ASP A 28 5.19 -13.45 2.16
N ASP A 29 6.23 -12.67 1.87
CA ASP A 29 6.84 -12.59 0.53
C ASP A 29 5.81 -12.36 -0.60
N PHE A 30 4.65 -11.73 -0.32
CA PHE A 30 3.54 -11.66 -1.26
C PHE A 30 3.90 -10.94 -2.56
N LEU A 31 4.57 -9.78 -2.49
CA LEU A 31 4.94 -9.01 -3.67
C LEU A 31 6.02 -9.74 -4.49
N LYS A 32 6.96 -10.41 -3.82
CA LYS A 32 7.93 -11.31 -4.45
C LYS A 32 7.29 -12.50 -5.15
N ARG A 33 6.24 -13.09 -4.58
CA ARG A 33 5.49 -14.20 -5.18
C ARG A 33 4.61 -13.75 -6.34
N ASN A 34 4.18 -12.48 -6.35
CA ASN A 34 3.29 -11.91 -7.35
C ASN A 34 3.94 -10.70 -8.06
N PRO A 35 5.05 -10.89 -8.80
CA PRO A 35 5.85 -9.78 -9.32
C PRO A 35 5.15 -8.94 -10.41
N LYS A 36 4.05 -9.44 -10.98
CA LYS A 36 3.25 -8.72 -11.99
C LYS A 36 2.14 -7.86 -11.38
N MET A 37 2.01 -7.86 -10.05
CA MET A 37 0.98 -7.09 -9.37
C MET A 37 1.18 -5.59 -9.63
N LYS A 38 0.13 -4.94 -10.11
CA LYS A 38 0.08 -3.49 -10.37
C LYS A 38 -0.83 -2.78 -9.39
N ARG A 39 -1.90 -3.43 -8.93
CA ARG A 39 -2.87 -2.87 -7.98
C ARG A 39 -3.33 -3.90 -6.96
N LEU A 40 -3.41 -3.50 -5.70
CA LEU A 40 -3.86 -4.34 -4.60
C LEU A 40 -4.94 -3.60 -3.80
N HIS A 41 -6.19 -4.05 -3.87
CA HIS A 41 -7.31 -3.48 -3.12
C HIS A 41 -7.84 -4.56 -2.17
N LEU A 42 -7.77 -4.31 -0.86
CA LEU A 42 -8.19 -5.29 0.15
C LEU A 42 -8.97 -4.60 1.27
N GLU A 43 -10.01 -5.26 1.76
CA GLU A 43 -10.74 -4.86 2.98
C GLU A 43 -10.28 -5.70 4.18
N ASP A 44 -10.34 -5.11 5.38
CA ASP A 44 -10.12 -5.80 6.67
C ASP A 44 -8.76 -6.53 6.78
N LEU A 45 -7.72 -6.04 6.10
CA LEU A 45 -6.35 -6.54 6.26
C LEU A 45 -5.76 -5.99 7.58
N PRO A 46 -5.16 -6.81 8.46
CA PRO A 46 -4.50 -6.31 9.66
C PRO A 46 -3.41 -5.27 9.35
N GLY A 47 -3.28 -4.25 10.20
CA GLY A 47 -2.32 -3.16 10.00
C GLY A 47 -0.87 -3.65 9.94
N GLU A 48 -0.51 -4.66 10.72
CA GLU A 48 0.82 -5.28 10.69
C GLU A 48 1.12 -5.91 9.33
N GLN A 49 0.11 -6.51 8.68
CA GLN A 49 0.28 -7.10 7.35
C GLN A 49 0.40 -6.03 6.26
N ILE A 50 -0.25 -4.87 6.42
CA ILE A 50 -0.04 -3.71 5.55
C ILE A 50 1.40 -3.22 5.69
N ASN A 51 1.88 -3.06 6.93
CA ASN A 51 3.27 -2.69 7.21
C ASN A 51 4.27 -3.66 6.55
N ASP A 52 4.02 -4.96 6.61
CA ASP A 52 4.85 -5.97 5.94
C ASP A 52 4.85 -5.81 4.40
N LEU A 53 3.71 -5.52 3.79
CA LEU A 53 3.62 -5.23 2.35
C LEU A 53 4.37 -3.95 1.96
N LEU A 54 4.31 -2.90 2.78
CA LEU A 54 5.11 -1.69 2.58
C LEU A 54 6.60 -1.99 2.68
N LYS A 55 7.04 -2.76 3.67
CA LYS A 55 8.44 -3.19 3.81
C LYS A 55 8.92 -4.02 2.61
N GLN A 56 8.09 -4.92 2.09
CA GLN A 56 8.38 -5.65 0.84
C GLN A 56 8.58 -4.68 -0.33
N TRP A 57 7.67 -3.72 -0.50
CA TRP A 57 7.77 -2.72 -1.57
C TRP A 57 9.03 -1.85 -1.43
N ILE A 58 9.34 -1.39 -0.21
CA ILE A 58 10.54 -0.60 0.11
C ILE A 58 11.82 -1.38 -0.23
N ASN A 59 11.83 -2.68 0.03
CA ASN A 59 12.95 -3.58 -0.27
C ASN A 59 13.05 -3.94 -1.77
N GLY A 60 12.17 -3.42 -2.61
CA GLY A 60 12.24 -3.55 -4.06
C GLY A 60 11.38 -4.66 -4.66
N GLU A 61 10.47 -5.25 -3.87
CA GLU A 61 9.50 -6.22 -4.37
C GLU A 61 8.31 -5.50 -5.03
N GLY A 62 7.63 -6.18 -5.97
CA GLY A 62 6.50 -5.58 -6.69
C GLY A 62 6.92 -4.36 -7.53
N ILE A 63 7.88 -4.54 -8.44
CA ILE A 63 8.48 -3.46 -9.24
C ILE A 63 7.40 -2.62 -9.97
N ASP A 64 6.40 -3.32 -10.52
CA ASP A 64 5.30 -2.72 -11.29
C ASP A 64 4.11 -2.27 -10.44
N LEU A 65 4.18 -2.42 -9.11
CA LEU A 65 3.11 -2.01 -8.20
C LEU A 65 2.96 -0.49 -8.23
N LYS A 66 1.78 -0.04 -8.66
CA LYS A 66 1.43 1.36 -8.80
C LYS A 66 0.66 1.88 -7.59
N ASN A 67 -0.24 1.07 -7.06
CA ASN A 67 -1.03 1.46 -5.92
C ASN A 67 -1.49 0.29 -5.05
N MET A 68 -1.81 0.63 -3.80
CA MET A 68 -2.40 -0.27 -2.81
C MET A 68 -3.47 0.50 -2.05
N LEU A 69 -4.68 -0.07 -1.94
CA LEU A 69 -5.79 0.52 -1.21
C LEU A 69 -6.25 -0.50 -0.16
N PHE A 70 -6.12 -0.13 1.11
CA PHE A 70 -6.54 -0.97 2.22
C PHE A 70 -7.66 -0.27 2.97
N PHE A 71 -8.84 -0.86 2.98
CA PHE A 71 -10.01 -0.28 3.65
C PHE A 71 -10.26 -0.97 4.99
N ASN A 72 -10.64 -0.19 6.00
CA ASN A 72 -11.06 -0.71 7.30
C ASN A 72 -11.99 0.30 7.97
N SER A 73 -13.17 -0.17 8.38
CA SER A 73 -14.19 0.65 9.05
C SER A 73 -13.75 1.31 10.36
N THR A 74 -12.62 0.88 10.94
CA THR A 74 -12.05 1.41 12.19
C THR A 74 -10.82 2.28 11.96
N GLY A 75 -10.36 2.44 10.72
CA GLY A 75 -9.10 3.09 10.37
C GLY A 75 -7.88 2.26 10.76
N TYR A 76 -6.69 2.79 10.46
CA TYR A 76 -5.42 2.16 10.82
C TYR A 76 -4.59 3.08 11.71
N PRO A 77 -4.07 2.58 12.85
CA PRO A 77 -3.11 3.34 13.65
C PRO A 77 -1.82 3.58 12.86
N ASP A 78 -1.38 4.83 12.78
CA ASP A 78 -0.18 5.21 12.03
C ASP A 78 1.10 4.63 12.63
N ASP A 79 1.16 4.50 13.95
CA ASP A 79 2.28 3.86 14.67
C ASP A 79 2.44 2.37 14.29
N VAL A 80 1.35 1.68 13.96
CA VAL A 80 1.37 0.30 13.45
C VAL A 80 1.78 0.26 11.98
N ILE A 81 1.19 1.11 11.13
CA ILE A 81 1.47 1.11 9.69
C ILE A 81 2.92 1.50 9.40
N PHE A 82 3.49 2.44 10.16
CA PHE A 82 4.83 2.95 9.93
C PHE A 82 5.91 2.35 10.84
N ASP A 83 5.61 1.28 11.60
CA ASP A 83 6.61 0.64 12.45
C ASP A 83 7.85 0.20 11.64
N GLY A 84 9.01 0.72 12.02
CA GLY A 84 10.29 0.48 11.33
C GLY A 84 10.39 1.04 9.91
N ILE A 85 9.46 1.89 9.47
CA ILE A 85 9.48 2.57 8.18
C ILE A 85 9.89 4.04 8.38
N VAL A 86 10.88 4.48 7.62
CA VAL A 86 11.26 5.89 7.58
C VAL A 86 10.29 6.64 6.67
N THR A 87 9.64 7.65 7.22
CA THR A 87 8.71 8.52 6.51
C THR A 87 9.33 9.90 6.27
N MET A 88 8.84 10.57 5.24
CA MET A 88 9.21 11.95 4.90
C MET A 88 7.94 12.79 4.79
N GLU A 89 8.06 14.09 5.05
CA GLU A 89 7.00 15.03 4.72
C GLU A 89 6.67 14.94 3.24
N THR A 90 5.38 14.87 2.91
CA THR A 90 4.96 14.71 1.52
C THR A 90 5.26 15.96 0.70
N LYS A 91 5.69 15.76 -0.55
CA LYS A 91 5.86 16.86 -1.51
C LYS A 91 4.57 17.26 -2.21
N LEU A 92 3.51 16.48 -2.06
CA LEU A 92 2.22 16.76 -2.69
C LEU A 92 1.57 18.00 -2.08
N THR A 93 0.99 18.85 -2.91
CA THR A 93 0.02 19.83 -2.43
C THR A 93 -1.29 19.14 -2.03
N GLU A 94 -2.13 19.79 -1.23
CA GLU A 94 -3.46 19.26 -0.91
C GLU A 94 -4.30 18.97 -2.17
N GLU A 95 -4.19 19.80 -3.21
CA GLU A 95 -4.92 19.61 -4.47
C GLU A 95 -4.43 18.36 -5.22
N GLN A 96 -3.11 18.16 -5.28
CA GLN A 96 -2.52 16.97 -5.87
C GLN A 96 -2.88 15.71 -5.09
N ALA A 97 -2.85 15.77 -3.75
CA ALA A 97 -3.23 14.64 -2.90
C ALA A 97 -4.72 14.28 -3.07
N LYS A 98 -5.61 15.28 -3.16
CA LYS A 98 -7.04 15.07 -3.47
C LYS A 98 -7.25 14.42 -4.83
N HIS A 99 -6.54 14.89 -5.86
CA HIS A 99 -6.63 14.29 -7.19
C HIS A 99 -6.11 12.84 -7.18
N MET A 100 -5.05 12.58 -6.43
CA MET A 100 -4.37 11.28 -6.40
C MET A 100 -5.17 10.21 -5.67
N PHE A 101 -5.71 10.52 -4.49
CA PHE A 101 -6.30 9.51 -3.61
C PHE A 101 -7.83 9.42 -3.67
N GLY A 102 -8.55 10.40 -4.23
CA GLY A 102 -10.02 10.41 -4.31
C GLY A 102 -10.70 10.54 -2.96
N ASP A 103 -10.38 9.64 -2.04
CA ASP A 103 -10.79 9.54 -0.64
C ASP A 103 -9.83 10.28 0.31
N TRP A 104 -9.05 11.25 -0.22
CA TRP A 104 -8.18 12.08 0.60
C TRP A 104 -8.99 13.01 1.49
N ASP A 105 -8.59 13.14 2.76
CA ASP A 105 -9.07 14.20 3.64
C ASP A 105 -7.96 14.86 4.44
N VAL A 106 -8.21 16.10 4.85
CA VAL A 106 -7.24 16.93 5.58
C VAL A 106 -7.00 16.47 7.03
N GLY A 107 -7.86 15.62 7.57
CA GLY A 107 -7.74 15.08 8.92
C GLY A 107 -6.81 13.86 9.00
N GLY A 108 -6.49 13.26 7.85
CA GLY A 108 -5.58 12.13 7.74
C GLY A 108 -4.09 12.50 7.81
N ILE A 109 -3.26 11.46 7.88
CA ILE A 109 -1.81 11.57 7.81
C ILE A 109 -1.38 11.31 6.37
N THR A 110 -0.56 12.21 5.81
CA THR A 110 0.00 12.06 4.46
C THR A 110 1.52 12.18 4.51
N VAL A 111 2.21 11.12 4.13
CA VAL A 111 3.68 11.04 4.16
C VAL A 111 4.22 10.33 2.93
N ASP A 112 5.47 10.60 2.58
CA ASP A 112 6.17 9.90 1.51
C ASP A 112 7.08 8.81 2.09
N ILE A 113 7.16 7.68 1.38
CA ILE A 113 8.11 6.60 1.63
C ILE A 113 8.98 6.38 0.38
N GLN A 114 10.22 5.96 0.59
CA GLN A 114 11.17 5.74 -0.49
C GLN A 114 11.63 4.28 -0.58
N ARG A 115 11.59 3.74 -1.79
CA ARG A 115 12.12 2.42 -2.12
C ARG A 115 13.64 2.45 -2.15
N GLN A 116 14.28 1.48 -1.49
CA GLN A 116 15.73 1.45 -1.26
C GLN A 116 16.53 1.15 -2.54
N ILE A 117 15.98 0.36 -3.45
CA ILE A 117 16.74 -0.17 -4.60
C ILE A 117 16.89 0.82 -5.76
N ASP A 118 15.92 1.71 -5.95
CA ASP A 118 15.82 2.59 -7.13
C ASP A 118 15.41 4.03 -6.76
N GLY A 119 15.17 4.30 -5.47
CA GLY A 119 14.79 5.62 -4.97
C GLY A 119 13.37 6.05 -5.33
N GLN A 120 12.54 5.16 -5.89
CA GLN A 120 11.15 5.47 -6.21
C GLN A 120 10.38 5.88 -4.96
N VAL A 121 9.45 6.82 -5.14
CA VAL A 121 8.65 7.38 -4.05
C VAL A 121 7.20 6.94 -4.20
N ALA A 122 6.57 6.66 -3.07
CA ALA A 122 5.12 6.53 -2.96
C ALA A 122 4.63 7.42 -1.83
N THR A 123 3.47 8.02 -2.00
CA THR A 123 2.77 8.70 -0.91
C THR A 123 1.83 7.70 -0.25
N VAL A 124 1.84 7.70 1.08
CA VAL A 124 0.91 6.98 1.94
C VAL A 124 -0.03 7.99 2.58
N HIS A 125 -1.33 7.80 2.39
CA HIS A 125 -2.38 8.54 3.06
C HIS A 125 -3.15 7.60 3.99
N ILE A 126 -3.30 7.96 5.27
CA ILE A 126 -4.07 7.20 6.25
C ILE A 126 -5.17 8.10 6.79
N ASN A 127 -6.41 7.62 6.77
CA ASN A 127 -7.55 8.29 7.36
C ASN A 127 -8.53 7.31 8.02
N SER A 128 -9.76 7.76 8.29
CA SER A 128 -10.81 6.92 8.89
C SER A 128 -11.33 5.81 7.98
N GLU A 129 -11.12 5.90 6.67
CA GLU A 129 -11.59 4.92 5.70
C GLU A 129 -10.54 3.84 5.42
N GLY A 130 -9.25 4.17 5.55
CA GLY A 130 -8.19 3.21 5.27
C GLY A 130 -6.78 3.76 5.20
N CYS A 131 -5.94 2.98 4.52
CA CYS A 131 -4.55 3.28 4.20
C CYS A 131 -4.37 3.14 2.68
N PHE A 132 -3.99 4.24 2.04
CA PHE A 132 -3.91 4.37 0.59
C PHE A 132 -2.50 4.71 0.19
N ILE A 133 -1.97 3.98 -0.80
CA ILE A 133 -0.62 4.16 -1.28
C ILE A 133 -0.64 4.31 -2.78
N GLU A 134 -0.06 5.39 -3.27
CA GLU A 134 0.07 5.66 -4.68
C GLU A 134 1.53 6.03 -4.99
N LYS A 135 2.12 5.28 -5.93
CA LYS A 135 3.43 5.59 -6.50
C LYS A 135 3.31 6.77 -7.46
N TRP A 136 4.24 7.71 -7.38
CA TRP A 136 4.30 8.86 -8.29
C TRP A 136 5.73 9.20 -8.70
N SER A 137 5.84 10.05 -9.71
CA SER A 137 7.09 10.66 -10.21
C SER A 137 6.87 12.15 -10.39
N GLU A 138 7.93 12.96 -10.36
CA GLU A 138 7.81 14.41 -10.58
C GLU A 138 7.13 14.72 -11.93
N GLU A 139 7.44 13.95 -12.98
CA GLU A 139 6.75 14.04 -14.28
C GLU A 139 5.23 13.83 -14.18
N ARG A 140 4.77 12.93 -13.30
CA ARG A 140 3.34 12.68 -13.07
C ARG A 140 2.70 13.81 -12.26
N LEU A 141 3.44 14.50 -11.40
CA LEU A 141 2.91 15.62 -10.62
C LEU A 141 2.61 16.85 -11.48
N ASP A 142 3.38 17.08 -12.54
CA ASP A 142 3.14 18.18 -13.49
C ASP A 142 1.85 17.98 -14.31
N GLU A 143 1.30 16.76 -14.32
CA GLU A 143 0.05 16.39 -15.01
C GLU A 143 -1.19 16.45 -14.10
N LEU A 144 -1.01 16.62 -12.79
CA LEU A 144 -2.06 16.65 -11.76
C LEU A 144 -2.45 18.07 -11.37
#